data_AF-A0A7X2MNT7-F1
#
_entry.id   AF-A0A7X2MNT7-F1
#
_cell.length_a   1.000
_cell.length_b   1.000
_cell.length_c   1.000
_cell.angle_alpha   90.00
_cell.angle_beta   90.00
_cell.angle_gamma   90.00
#
_symmetry.space_group_name_H-M   'P 1'
#
loop_
_entity.id
_entity.type
_entity.pdbx_description
1 polymer ?
#
loop_
_entity_poly.entity_id
_entity_poly.type
_entity_poly.pdbx_seq_one_letter_code
_entity_poly.pdbx_strand_id
1 'polypeptide(L)'
;MRHINRYPRQGMRLTLMLLPFVLLIAVWFISSAVRLEANPHDKLLPGLSQMIAAIDRMAFTPDKRSGEYLLWADTWISLSRLLTGL
;
A
#
# COMPACT_ATOMS: atom_id res chain seq x y z
N MET A 1 17.35 10.03 -34.50
CA MET A 1 18.51 9.37 -33.87
C MET A 1 18.00 8.13 -33.11
N ARG A 2 18.56 6.93 -33.32
CA ARG A 2 18.07 5.67 -32.73
C ARG A 2 18.60 5.50 -31.29
N HIS A 3 17.70 5.34 -30.31
CA HIS A 3 18.04 5.17 -28.88
C HIS A 3 18.46 3.73 -28.51
N ILE A 4 18.43 2.80 -29.47
CA ILE A 4 18.52 1.35 -29.27
C ILE A 4 19.86 0.87 -28.67
N ASN A 5 20.97 1.62 -28.80
CA ASN A 5 22.31 1.20 -28.32
C ASN A 5 22.95 2.17 -27.30
N ARG A 6 22.17 3.02 -26.62
CA ARG A 6 22.71 3.91 -25.58
C ARG A 6 22.52 3.31 -24.20
N TYR A 7 23.63 3.00 -23.54
CA TYR A 7 23.62 2.64 -22.13
C TYR A 7 23.24 3.86 -21.28
N PRO A 8 22.21 3.76 -20.44
CA PRO A 8 21.80 4.87 -19.59
C PRO A 8 22.90 5.16 -18.55
N ARG A 9 23.30 6.43 -18.43
CA ARG A 9 24.16 6.91 -17.34
C ARG A 9 23.49 6.61 -15.99
N GLN A 10 24.26 6.48 -14.90
CA GLN A 10 23.76 6.01 -13.59
C GLN A 10 22.44 6.66 -13.13
N GLY A 11 22.29 7.99 -13.25
CA GLY A 11 21.04 8.69 -12.91
C GLY A 11 19.85 8.36 -13.82
N MET A 12 20.09 8.23 -15.13
CA MET A 12 19.06 7.83 -16.10
C MET A 12 18.58 6.40 -15.84
N ARG A 13 19.50 5.50 -15.45
CA ARG A 13 19.16 4.12 -15.10
C ARG A 13 18.23 4.04 -13.89
N LEU A 14 18.52 4.78 -12.83
CA LEU A 14 17.66 4.84 -11.64
C LEU A 14 16.29 5.44 -11.97
N THR A 15 16.28 6.52 -12.76
CA THR A 15 15.02 7.17 -13.17
C THR A 15 14.13 6.21 -13.94
N LEU A 16 14.67 5.51 -14.95
CA LEU A 16 13.93 4.53 -15.74
C LEU A 16 13.45 3.33 -14.89
N MET A 17 14.23 2.92 -13.89
CA MET A 17 13.84 1.85 -12.95
C MET A 17 12.68 2.27 -12.04
N LEU A 18 12.69 3.50 -11.53
CA LEU A 18 11.66 4.02 -10.62
C LEU A 18 10.41 4.51 -11.36
N LEU A 19 10.54 4.91 -12.63
CA LEU A 19 9.48 5.46 -13.45
C LEU A 19 8.16 4.67 -13.39
N PRO A 20 8.12 3.34 -13.60
CA PRO A 20 6.85 2.60 -13.55
C PRO A 20 6.16 2.71 -12.18
N PHE A 21 6.92 2.71 -11.08
CA PHE A 21 6.35 2.85 -9.73
C PHE A 21 5.80 4.25 -9.48
N VAL A 22 6.53 5.28 -9.91
CA VAL A 22 6.07 6.67 -9.81
C VAL A 22 4.78 6.87 -10.61
N LEU A 23 4.71 6.31 -11.83
CA LEU A 23 3.50 6.36 -12.65
C LEU A 23 2.32 5.66 -11.97
N LEU A 24 2.52 4.47 -11.38
CA LEU A 24 1.47 3.77 -10.65
C LEU A 24 0.98 4.58 -9.43
N ILE A 25 1.90 5.18 -8.67
CA ILE A 25 1.56 6.05 -7.54
C ILE A 25 0.75 7.27 -8.02
N ALA A 26 1.15 7.91 -9.11
CA ALA A 26 0.42 9.04 -9.67
C ALA A 26 -0.99 8.65 -10.12
N VAL A 27 -1.14 7.52 -10.83
CA VAL A 27 -2.45 6.99 -11.23
C VAL A 27 -3.32 6.69 -10.01
N TRP A 28 -2.75 6.11 -8.96
CA TRP A 28 -3.46 5.83 -7.71
C TRP A 28 -3.97 7.11 -7.04
N PHE A 29 -3.14 8.15 -6.89
CA PHE A 29 -3.55 9.42 -6.28
C PHE A 29 -4.68 10.08 -7.06
N ILE A 30 -4.56 10.15 -8.40
CA ILE A 30 -5.59 10.76 -9.26
C ILE A 30 -6.90 9.97 -9.15
N SER A 31 -6.82 8.64 -9.27
CA SER A 31 -8.00 7.77 -9.23
C SER A 31 -8.67 7.79 -7.85
N SER A 32 -7.89 7.81 -6.77
CA SER A 32 -8.39 7.90 -5.41
C SER A 32 -9.12 9.23 -5.18
N ALA A 33 -8.55 10.36 -5.61
CA ALA A 33 -9.19 11.67 -5.46
C ALA A 33 -10.57 11.73 -6.14
N VAL A 34 -10.66 11.29 -7.39
CA VAL A 34 -11.93 11.26 -8.14
C VAL A 34 -12.97 10.37 -7.45
N ARG A 35 -12.56 9.21 -6.94
CA ARG A 35 -13.48 8.29 -6.26
C ARG A 35 -13.94 8.81 -4.90
N LEU A 36 -13.05 9.44 -4.14
CA LEU A 36 -13.36 9.99 -2.84
C LEU A 36 -14.26 11.22 -2.92
N GLU A 37 -14.15 12.01 -3.99
CA GLU A 37 -15.08 13.11 -4.28
C GLU A 37 -16.49 12.58 -4.50
N ALA A 38 -16.63 11.50 -5.29
CA ALA A 38 -17.93 10.85 -5.53
C ALA A 38 -18.44 10.06 -4.31
N ASN A 39 -17.56 9.47 -3.51
CA ASN A 39 -17.88 8.70 -2.32
C ASN A 39 -16.77 8.82 -1.25
N PRO A 40 -16.98 9.66 -0.22
CA PRO A 40 -16.00 9.85 0.85
C PRO A 40 -15.64 8.58 1.64
N HIS A 41 -16.49 7.56 1.60
CA HIS A 41 -16.32 6.29 2.31
C HIS A 41 -15.90 5.13 1.39
N ASP A 42 -15.33 5.44 0.20
CA ASP A 42 -14.84 4.43 -0.73
C ASP A 42 -13.67 3.63 -0.13
N LYS A 43 -13.83 2.30 -0.07
CA LYS A 43 -12.83 1.36 0.44
C LYS A 43 -11.90 0.79 -0.63
N LEU A 44 -12.22 0.96 -1.91
CA LEU A 44 -11.47 0.34 -3.02
C LEU A 44 -10.17 1.07 -3.32
N LEU A 45 -10.20 2.41 -3.32
CA LEU A 45 -9.01 3.26 -3.48
C LEU A 45 -8.99 4.32 -2.37
N PRO A 46 -8.76 3.91 -1.11
CA PRO A 46 -8.75 4.83 0.02
C PRO A 46 -7.62 5.85 -0.15
N GLY A 47 -7.83 7.06 0.36
CA GLY A 47 -6.78 8.08 0.38
C GLY A 47 -5.64 7.71 1.32
N LEU A 48 -4.49 8.39 1.18
CA LEU A 48 -3.31 8.11 2.00
C LEU A 48 -3.60 8.25 3.51
N SER A 49 -4.34 9.28 3.92
CA SER A 49 -4.73 9.50 5.32
C SER A 49 -5.61 8.38 5.86
N GLN A 50 -6.56 7.89 5.05
CA GLN A 50 -7.44 6.78 5.41
C GLN A 50 -6.65 5.48 5.56
N MET A 51 -5.67 5.25 4.69
CA MET A 51 -4.78 4.09 4.79
C MET A 51 -3.91 4.13 6.05
N ILE A 52 -3.32 5.29 6.37
CA ILE A 52 -2.54 5.47 7.61
C ILE A 52 -3.44 5.25 8.84
N ALA A 53 -4.62 5.84 8.88
CA ALA A 53 -5.57 5.67 9.99
C ALA A 53 -6.02 4.21 10.15
N ALA A 54 -6.20 3.47 9.05
CA ALA A 54 -6.54 2.06 9.09
C ALA A 54 -5.39 1.23 9.66
N ILE A 55 -4.14 1.49 9.25
CA ILE A 55 -2.96 0.82 9.80
C ILE A 55 -2.84 1.11 11.30
N ASP A 56 -2.99 2.37 11.70
CA ASP A 56 -2.92 2.78 13.10
C ASP A 56 -3.94 2.04 13.98
N ARG A 57 -5.19 1.99 13.52
CA ARG A 57 -6.24 1.25 14.22
C ARG A 57 -5.96 -0.25 14.33
N MET A 58 -5.42 -0.87 13.28
CA MET A 58 -5.25 -2.33 13.26
C MET A 58 -3.97 -2.78 13.98
N ALA A 59 -2.88 -2.01 13.87
CA ALA A 59 -1.56 -2.40 14.35
C ALA A 59 -1.19 -1.80 15.70
N PHE A 60 -1.69 -0.60 16.02
CA PHE A 60 -1.22 0.22 17.15
C PHE A 60 -2.33 0.65 18.12
N THR A 61 -3.59 0.31 17.83
CA THR A 61 -4.70 0.54 18.76
C THR A 61 -5.20 -0.80 19.30
N PRO A 62 -5.23 -1.00 20.64
CA PRO A 62 -5.80 -2.21 21.22
C PRO A 62 -7.32 -2.23 21.05
N ASP A 63 -7.87 -3.41 20.76
CA ASP A 63 -9.32 -3.61 20.64
C ASP A 63 -10.02 -3.35 21.98
N LYS A 64 -11.18 -2.70 21.95
CA LYS A 64 -11.90 -2.32 23.17
C LYS A 64 -12.51 -3.52 23.91
N ARG A 65 -12.75 -4.64 23.22
CA ARG A 65 -13.38 -5.83 23.79
C ARG A 65 -12.35 -6.80 24.36
N SER A 66 -11.27 -7.07 23.61
CA SER A 66 -10.24 -8.04 24.02
C SER A 66 -8.97 -7.41 24.59
N GLY A 67 -8.69 -6.15 24.28
CA GLY A 67 -7.41 -5.50 24.59
C GLY A 67 -6.26 -5.90 23.66
N GLU A 68 -6.53 -6.73 22.64
CA GLU A 68 -5.51 -7.23 21.72
C GLU A 68 -5.28 -6.28 20.55
N TYR A 69 -4.06 -6.30 20.00
CA TYR A 69 -3.76 -5.62 18.75
C TYR A 69 -4.11 -6.54 17.57
N LEU A 70 -5.20 -6.20 16.87
CA LEU A 70 -5.82 -7.05 15.84
C LEU A 70 -4.83 -7.59 14.81
N LEU A 71 -4.01 -6.70 14.22
CA LEU A 71 -3.06 -7.11 13.18
C LEU A 71 -2.08 -8.16 13.70
N TRP A 72 -1.56 -8.00 14.91
CA TRP A 72 -0.57 -8.91 15.48
C TRP A 72 -1.20 -10.24 15.89
N ALA A 73 -2.37 -10.20 16.53
CA ALA A 73 -3.13 -11.39 16.92
C ALA A 73 -3.47 -12.25 15.68
N ASP A 74 -4.09 -11.65 14.66
CA ASP A 74 -4.47 -12.33 13.44
C ASP A 74 -3.25 -12.87 12.67
N THR A 75 -2.14 -12.12 12.65
CA THR A 75 -0.90 -12.56 12.00
C THR A 75 -0.32 -13.78 12.70
N TRP A 76 -0.26 -13.78 14.04
CA TRP A 76 0.25 -14.92 14.81
C TRP A 76 -0.62 -16.17 14.63
N ILE A 77 -1.93 -16.01 14.73
CA ILE A 77 -2.89 -17.12 14.51
C ILE A 77 -2.74 -17.65 13.08
N SER A 78 -2.67 -16.78 12.08
CA SER A 78 -2.53 -17.20 10.68
C SER A 78 -1.21 -17.92 10.41
N LEU A 79 -0.10 -17.43 10.98
CA LEU A 79 1.21 -18.08 10.85
C LEU A 79 1.26 -19.42 11.57
N SER A 80 0.71 -19.52 12.78
CA SER A 80 0.68 -20.80 13.50
C SER A 80 -0.09 -21.85 12.71
N ARG A 81 -1.27 -21.48 12.18
CA ARG A 81 -2.09 -22.32 11.30
C ARG A 81 -1.36 -22.80 10.05
N LEU A 82 -0.69 -21.88 9.36
CA LEU A 82 0.12 -22.19 8.18
C LEU A 82 1.25 -23.18 8.49
N LEU A 83 1.91 -23.04 9.65
CA LEU A 83 3.02 -23.90 10.07
C LEU A 83 2.55 -25.27 10.57
N THR A 84 1.37 -25.35 11.21
CA THR A 84 0.80 -26.61 11.72
C THR A 84 -0.05 -27.35 10.70
N GLY A 85 -0.37 -26.74 9.55
CA GLY A 85 -1.20 -27.34 8.50
C GLY A 85 -2.70 -27.40 8.84
N LEU A 86 -3.22 -26.42 9.60
CA LEU A 86 -4.62 -26.28 10.02
C LEU A 86 -5.32 -25.07 9.37
#